data_AF-A0A9X1F795-F1
#
_entry.id   AF-A0A9X1F795-F1
#
_cell.length_a   1.000
_cell.length_b   1.000
_cell.length_c   1.000
_cell.angle_alpha   90.00
_cell.angle_beta   90.00
_cell.angle_gamma   90.00
#
_symmetry.space_group_name_H-M   'P 1'
#
loop_
_entity.id
_entity.type
_entity.pdbx_description
1 polymer ?
#
loop_
_entity_poly.entity_id
_entity_poly.type
_entity_poly.pdbx_seq_one_letter_code
_entity_poly.pdbx_strand_id
1 'polypeptide(L)'
;MQTVFWILIFLGTFFIMEFNAWFTHKYIMHGFLWNLHKDHHHKDHDSWFERNDAFFIFYAVVSMTCFYLWNYEGIWYTLPIGLGILFYGIAYFVVHDIFIHQRFKWLRNIDTKYARGVRRAHKIHHKHLGKDKGENFGMLIVPFKYFK
;
A
#
# COMPACT_ATOMS: atom_id res chain seq x y z
N MET A 1 15.24 -21.89 -16.41
CA MET A 1 13.82 -21.60 -16.73
C MET A 1 13.02 -21.21 -15.49
N GLN A 2 13.12 -21.95 -14.39
CA GLN A 2 12.42 -21.62 -13.13
C GLN A 2 12.71 -20.19 -12.60
N THR A 3 13.97 -19.74 -12.65
CA THR A 3 14.34 -18.36 -12.25
C THR A 3 13.60 -17.28 -13.05
N VAL A 4 13.41 -17.49 -14.36
CA VAL A 4 12.66 -16.55 -15.21
C VAL A 4 11.20 -16.49 -14.77
N PHE A 5 10.58 -17.64 -14.53
CA PHE A 5 9.21 -17.68 -13.99
C PHE A 5 9.11 -16.99 -12.63
N TRP A 6 10.09 -17.16 -11.75
CA TRP A 6 10.10 -16.48 -10.45
C TRP A 6 10.17 -14.97 -10.59
N ILE A 7 11.03 -14.47 -11.47
CA ILE A 7 11.15 -13.03 -11.76
C ILE A 7 9.82 -12.49 -12.32
N LEU A 8 9.22 -13.20 -13.29
CA LEU A 8 7.95 -12.79 -13.89
C LEU A 8 6.80 -12.79 -12.88
N ILE A 9 6.71 -13.82 -12.04
CA ILE A 9 5.68 -13.92 -10.99
C ILE A 9 5.88 -12.82 -9.94
N PHE A 10 7.13 -12.58 -9.53
CA PHE A 10 7.46 -11.52 -8.57
C PHE A 10 7.05 -10.14 -9.11
N LEU A 11 7.50 -9.79 -10.31
CA LEU A 11 7.18 -8.50 -10.95
C LEU A 11 5.67 -8.39 -11.20
N GLY A 12 5.05 -9.44 -11.74
CA GLY A 12 3.61 -9.49 -11.97
C GLY A 12 2.83 -9.26 -10.69
N THR A 13 3.18 -9.96 -9.60
CA THR A 13 2.55 -9.79 -8.29
C THR A 13 2.74 -8.36 -7.76
N PHE A 14 3.95 -7.82 -7.83
CA PHE A 14 4.25 -6.46 -7.37
C PHE A 14 3.37 -5.41 -8.08
N PHE A 15 3.22 -5.49 -9.41
CA PHE A 15 2.39 -4.53 -10.16
C PHE A 15 0.89 -4.76 -9.96
N ILE A 16 0.45 -6.01 -9.86
CA ILE A 16 -0.96 -6.34 -9.53
C ILE A 16 -1.32 -5.80 -8.15
N MET A 17 -0.38 -5.77 -7.22
CA MET A 17 -0.61 -5.21 -5.89
C MET A 17 -0.98 -3.71 -5.91
N GLU A 18 -0.54 -2.93 -6.89
CA GLU A 18 -1.01 -1.54 -7.04
C GLU A 18 -2.50 -1.47 -7.35
N PHE A 19 -2.97 -2.32 -8.27
CA PHE A 19 -4.40 -2.44 -8.55
C PHE A 19 -5.16 -2.95 -7.32
N ASN A 20 -4.64 -3.97 -6.63
CA ASN A 20 -5.26 -4.53 -5.45
C ASN A 20 -5.33 -3.51 -4.29
N ALA A 21 -4.28 -2.70 -4.09
CA ALA A 21 -4.26 -1.62 -3.12
C ALA A 21 -5.31 -0.56 -3.45
N TRP A 22 -5.37 -0.11 -4.71
CA TRP A 22 -6.42 0.80 -5.17
C TRP A 22 -7.83 0.23 -4.92
N PHE A 23 -8.06 -1.04 -5.29
CA PHE A 23 -9.36 -1.68 -5.15
C PHE A 23 -9.76 -1.81 -3.68
N THR A 24 -8.85 -2.32 -2.84
CA THR A 24 -9.05 -2.46 -1.41
C THR A 24 -9.32 -1.10 -0.78
N HIS A 25 -8.51 -0.10 -1.11
CA HIS A 25 -8.65 1.24 -0.57
C HIS A 25 -10.02 1.86 -0.93
N LYS A 26 -10.44 1.76 -2.20
CA LYS A 26 -11.71 2.33 -2.67
C LYS A 26 -12.95 1.60 -2.17
N TYR A 27 -12.98 0.27 -2.25
CA TYR A 27 -14.22 -0.50 -2.05
C TYR A 27 -14.29 -1.18 -0.67
N ILE A 28 -13.15 -1.44 -0.04
CA ILE A 28 -13.09 -2.13 1.25
C ILE A 28 -12.85 -1.11 2.36
N MET A 29 -11.75 -0.36 2.30
CA MET A 29 -11.37 0.63 3.33
C MET A 29 -12.35 1.81 3.36
N HIS A 30 -12.69 2.39 2.20
CA HIS A 30 -13.77 3.38 2.09
C HIS A 30 -15.18 2.78 2.02
N GLY A 31 -15.30 1.46 2.17
CA GLY A 31 -16.56 0.73 2.17
C GLY A 31 -16.93 0.20 3.55
N PHE A 32 -17.03 -1.12 3.66
CA PHE A 32 -17.49 -1.79 4.88
C PHE A 32 -16.43 -1.83 6.00
N LEU A 33 -15.13 -1.63 5.69
CA LEU A 33 -14.06 -1.53 6.69
C LEU A 33 -13.65 -0.08 6.99
N TRP A 34 -14.53 0.90 6.73
CA TRP A 34 -14.29 2.31 7.07
C TRP A 34 -13.95 2.52 8.55
N ASN A 35 -14.52 1.72 9.45
CA ASN A 35 -14.20 1.82 10.88
C ASN A 35 -12.72 1.56 11.22
N LEU A 36 -11.98 0.86 10.34
CA LEU A 36 -10.53 0.68 10.46
C LEU A 36 -9.72 1.76 9.73
N HIS A 37 -10.30 2.43 8.73
CA HIS A 37 -9.59 3.43 7.93
C HIS A 37 -9.91 4.88 8.33
N LYS A 38 -10.94 5.09 9.16
CA LYS A 38 -11.42 6.43 9.52
C LYS A 38 -10.40 7.25 10.29
N ASP A 39 -9.67 6.66 11.24
CA ASP A 39 -8.64 7.38 12.03
C ASP A 39 -7.47 7.86 11.17
N HIS A 40 -7.20 7.14 10.10
CA HIS A 40 -6.18 7.52 9.13
C HIS A 40 -6.56 8.80 8.38
N HIS A 41 -7.85 9.01 8.10
CA HIS A 41 -8.37 10.28 7.55
C HIS A 41 -8.54 11.36 8.61
N HIS A 42 -9.02 10.99 9.79
CA HIS A 42 -9.28 11.90 10.88
C HIS A 42 -8.96 11.23 12.21
N LYS A 43 -7.77 11.54 12.75
CA LYS A 43 -7.33 11.00 14.03
C LYS A 43 -8.31 11.40 15.14
N ASP A 44 -8.87 10.37 15.78
CA ASP A 44 -9.77 10.48 16.92
C ASP A 44 -9.13 9.95 18.22
N HIS A 45 -7.81 9.74 18.21
CA HIS A 45 -7.03 9.19 19.32
C HIS A 45 -5.59 9.72 19.35
N ASP A 46 -4.95 9.65 20.53
CA ASP A 46 -3.57 10.11 20.77
C ASP A 46 -2.50 9.01 20.63
N SER A 47 -2.85 7.86 20.03
CA SER A 47 -1.90 6.77 19.76
C SER A 47 -1.01 7.03 18.53
N TRP A 48 0.21 6.48 18.57
CA TRP A 48 1.10 6.40 17.39
C TRP A 48 0.59 5.40 16.33
N PHE A 49 -0.07 4.34 16.77
CA PHE A 49 -0.70 3.35 15.89
C PHE A 49 -2.08 3.83 15.43
N GLU A 50 -2.42 3.50 14.19
CA GLU A 50 -3.74 3.74 13.61
C GLU A 50 -4.40 2.38 13.40
N ARG A 51 -5.73 2.28 13.51
CA ARG A 51 -6.48 1.06 13.17
C ARG A 51 -6.23 0.64 11.73
N ASN A 52 -5.90 1.61 10.87
CA ASN A 52 -5.50 1.37 9.49
C ASN A 52 -4.27 0.46 9.38
N ASP A 53 -3.42 0.41 10.41
CA ASP A 53 -2.26 -0.49 10.44
C ASP A 53 -2.67 -1.97 10.38
N ALA A 54 -3.93 -2.31 10.69
CA ALA A 54 -4.48 -3.66 10.53
C ALA A 54 -4.39 -4.16 9.08
N PHE A 55 -4.45 -3.27 8.07
CA PHE A 55 -4.32 -3.68 6.67
C PHE A 55 -2.89 -4.11 6.33
N PHE A 56 -1.86 -3.49 6.93
CA PHE A 56 -0.48 -3.96 6.80
C PHE A 56 -0.31 -5.35 7.41
N ILE A 57 -0.89 -5.57 8.59
CA ILE A 57 -0.87 -6.88 9.27
C ILE A 57 -1.55 -7.95 8.40
N PHE A 58 -2.69 -7.64 7.80
CA PHE A 58 -3.39 -8.56 6.90
C PHE A 58 -2.48 -9.01 5.74
N TYR A 59 -1.86 -8.07 5.02
CA TYR A 59 -0.97 -8.42 3.91
C TYR A 59 0.32 -9.10 4.37
N ALA A 60 0.82 -8.79 5.57
CA ALA A 60 1.93 -9.51 6.16
C ALA A 60 1.58 -10.98 6.41
N VAL A 61 0.38 -11.28 6.91
CA VAL A 61 -0.10 -12.66 7.10
C VAL A 61 -0.22 -13.39 5.77
N VAL A 62 -0.79 -12.75 4.74
CA VAL A 62 -0.86 -13.33 3.39
C VAL A 62 0.53 -13.64 2.85
N SER A 63 1.47 -12.69 2.94
CA SER A 63 2.86 -12.89 2.53
C SER A 63 3.52 -14.03 3.31
N MET A 64 3.45 -14.04 4.64
CA MET A 64 4.00 -15.11 5.48
C MET A 64 3.43 -16.49 5.14
N THR A 65 2.14 -16.55 4.78
CA THR A 65 1.49 -17.80 4.33
C THR A 65 2.13 -18.30 3.03
N CYS A 66 2.43 -17.41 2.08
CA CYS A 66 3.14 -17.77 0.87
C CYS A 66 4.56 -18.31 1.17
N PHE A 67 5.28 -17.73 2.13
CA PHE A 67 6.59 -18.25 2.57
C PHE A 67 6.46 -19.64 3.21
N TYR A 68 5.44 -19.84 4.05
CA TYR A 68 5.15 -21.14 4.66
C TYR A 68 4.88 -22.20 3.59
N LEU A 69 3.98 -21.92 2.64
CA LEU A 69 3.63 -22.85 1.56
C LEU A 69 4.83 -23.21 0.68
N TRP A 70 5.72 -22.27 0.44
CA TRP A 70 6.95 -22.55 -0.31
C TRP A 70 7.89 -23.48 0.48
N ASN A 71 8.13 -23.17 1.75
CA ASN A 71 9.14 -23.86 2.54
C ASN A 71 8.69 -25.24 3.05
N TYR A 72 7.44 -25.36 3.50
CA TYR A 72 6.93 -26.57 4.16
C TYR A 72 6.07 -27.43 3.23
N GLU A 73 5.33 -26.84 2.29
CA GLU A 73 4.45 -27.57 1.38
C GLU A 73 5.07 -27.74 -0.04
N GLY A 74 6.26 -27.19 -0.27
CA GLY A 74 6.98 -27.32 -1.53
C GLY A 74 6.34 -26.62 -2.73
N ILE A 75 5.39 -25.70 -2.51
CA ILE A 75 4.66 -25.00 -3.59
C ILE A 75 5.57 -23.91 -4.19
N TRP A 76 6.38 -24.29 -5.17
CA TRP A 76 7.50 -23.48 -5.69
C TRP A 76 7.18 -22.03 -6.10
N TYR A 77 5.97 -21.76 -6.60
CA TYR A 77 5.58 -20.44 -7.10
C TYR A 77 5.09 -19.49 -6.01
N THR A 78 4.87 -19.97 -4.78
CA THR A 78 4.36 -19.14 -3.69
C THR A 78 5.42 -18.19 -3.14
N LEU A 79 6.71 -18.55 -3.16
CA LEU A 79 7.77 -17.63 -2.72
C LEU A 79 7.83 -16.33 -3.55
N PRO A 80 7.92 -16.35 -4.89
CA PRO A 80 7.94 -15.10 -5.66
C PRO A 80 6.65 -14.28 -5.49
N ILE A 81 5.50 -14.90 -5.24
CA ILE A 81 4.25 -14.20 -4.88
C ILE A 81 4.41 -13.50 -3.52
N GLY A 82 4.83 -14.25 -2.49
CA GLY A 82 5.04 -13.72 -1.14
C GLY A 82 6.03 -12.56 -1.13
N LEU A 83 7.11 -12.67 -1.91
CA LEU A 83 8.08 -11.59 -2.13
C LEU A 83 7.45 -10.39 -2.85
N GLY A 84 6.64 -10.60 -3.90
CA GLY A 84 5.97 -9.51 -4.60
C GLY A 84 5.06 -8.70 -3.68
N ILE A 85 4.29 -9.39 -2.84
CA ILE A 85 3.43 -8.77 -1.81
C ILE A 85 4.28 -8.01 -0.77
N LEU A 86 5.36 -8.63 -0.27
CA LEU A 86 6.26 -8.03 0.71
C LEU A 86 6.90 -6.74 0.18
N PHE A 87 7.51 -6.80 -1.01
CA PHE A 87 8.19 -5.65 -1.60
C PHE A 87 7.22 -4.53 -1.96
N TYR A 88 6.01 -4.86 -2.42
CA TYR A 88 4.97 -3.85 -2.60
C TYR A 88 4.57 -3.24 -1.25
N GLY A 89 4.39 -4.04 -0.20
CA GLY A 89 4.09 -3.56 1.15
C GLY A 89 5.18 -2.62 1.70
N ILE A 90 6.45 -2.94 1.48
CA ILE A 90 7.59 -2.07 1.83
C ILE A 90 7.51 -0.76 1.03
N ALA A 91 7.31 -0.83 -0.29
CA ALA A 91 7.20 0.35 -1.13
C ALA A 91 6.02 1.24 -0.69
N TYR A 92 4.87 0.62 -0.41
CA TYR A 92 3.69 1.31 0.10
C TYR A 92 4.01 2.02 1.41
N PHE A 93 4.53 1.32 2.42
CA PHE A 93 4.88 1.90 3.72
C PHE A 93 5.89 3.05 3.61
N VAL A 94 6.92 2.90 2.78
CA VAL A 94 7.92 3.96 2.56
C VAL A 94 7.27 5.20 1.94
N VAL A 95 6.43 5.04 0.91
CA VAL A 95 5.82 6.19 0.25
C VAL A 95 4.71 6.79 1.11
N HIS A 96 3.87 5.96 1.73
CA HIS A 96 2.69 6.36 2.48
C HIS A 96 3.07 6.91 3.86
N ASP A 97 3.61 6.07 4.73
CA ASP A 97 3.82 6.37 6.14
C ASP A 97 5.06 7.21 6.38
N ILE A 98 6.16 6.94 5.68
CA ILE A 98 7.42 7.67 5.85
C ILE A 98 7.41 8.97 5.04
N PHE A 99 7.10 8.90 3.74
CA PHE A 99 7.24 10.06 2.87
C PHE A 99 6.02 11.02 2.90
N ILE A 100 4.79 10.51 2.87
CA ILE A 100 3.58 11.36 2.85
C ILE A 100 3.12 11.74 4.26
N HIS A 101 2.82 10.76 5.11
CA HIS A 101 2.32 11.00 6.47
C HIS A 101 3.41 11.38 7.47
N GLN A 102 4.69 11.14 7.13
CA GLN A 102 5.83 11.49 7.97
C GLN A 102 5.75 10.93 9.40
N ARG A 103 5.17 9.73 9.56
CA ARG A 103 5.23 8.96 10.81
C ARG A 103 6.69 8.73 11.22
N PHE A 104 7.58 8.66 10.23
CA PHE A 104 9.04 8.73 10.37
C PHE A 104 9.58 9.88 9.52
N LYS A 105 10.44 10.73 10.09
CA LYS A 105 10.92 11.96 9.43
C LYS A 105 12.12 11.76 8.50
N TRP A 106 12.33 10.56 7.96
CA TRP A 106 13.51 10.22 7.15
C TRP A 106 13.50 10.83 5.74
N LEU A 107 12.33 10.88 5.09
CA LEU A 107 12.21 11.28 3.68
C LEU A 107 11.53 12.65 3.49
N ARG A 108 11.48 13.46 4.56
CA ARG A 108 10.75 14.75 4.58
C ARG A 108 11.22 15.74 3.51
N ASN A 109 12.51 15.71 3.16
CA ASN A 109 13.13 16.69 2.27
C ASN A 109 13.18 16.24 0.80
N ILE A 110 12.60 15.08 0.45
CA ILE A 110 12.54 14.65 -0.96
C ILE A 110 11.64 15.62 -1.74
N ASP A 111 12.19 16.17 -2.84
CA ASP A 111 11.49 17.07 -3.75
C ASP A 111 11.77 16.75 -5.23
N THR A 112 11.15 15.67 -5.73
CA THR A 112 11.15 15.33 -7.15
C THR A 112 9.76 15.53 -7.76
N LYS A 113 9.67 15.60 -9.11
CA LYS A 113 8.39 15.72 -9.82
C LYS A 113 7.43 14.59 -9.44
N TYR A 114 7.93 13.36 -9.36
CA TYR A 114 7.17 12.20 -8.91
C TYR A 114 6.72 12.34 -7.46
N ALA A 115 7.64 12.64 -6.55
CA ALA A 115 7.38 12.80 -5.12
C ALA A 115 6.31 13.86 -4.85
N ARG A 116 6.38 15.02 -5.52
CA ARG A 116 5.36 16.06 -5.45
C ARG A 116 4.00 15.57 -5.96
N GLY A 117 3.98 14.83 -7.07
CA GLY A 117 2.75 14.32 -7.65
C GLY A 117 2.01 13.35 -6.73
N VAL A 118 2.71 12.35 -6.20
CA VAL A 118 2.14 11.37 -5.27
C VAL A 118 1.64 12.06 -3.99
N ARG A 119 2.45 12.94 -3.40
CA ARG A 119 2.05 13.70 -2.20
C ARG A 119 0.80 14.55 -2.43
N ARG A 120 0.68 15.21 -3.60
CA ARG A 120 -0.51 16.01 -3.95
C ARG A 120 -1.74 15.14 -4.16
N ALA A 121 -1.62 14.04 -4.89
CA ALA A 121 -2.73 13.12 -5.12
C ALA A 121 -3.30 12.60 -3.80
N HIS A 122 -2.41 12.15 -2.90
CA HIS A 122 -2.77 11.67 -1.56
C HIS A 122 -3.36 12.76 -0.67
N LYS A 123 -2.82 13.99 -0.73
CA LYS A 123 -3.41 15.12 -0.01
C LYS A 123 -4.83 15.44 -0.47
N ILE A 124 -5.12 15.32 -1.77
CA ILE A 124 -6.48 15.51 -2.29
C ILE A 124 -7.42 14.39 -1.82
N HIS A 125 -6.91 13.16 -1.75
CA HIS A 125 -7.64 12.04 -1.18
C HIS A 125 -8.09 12.32 0.27
N HIS A 126 -7.15 12.70 1.14
CA HIS A 126 -7.43 13.04 2.55
C HIS A 126 -8.15 14.37 2.79
N LYS A 127 -8.39 15.18 1.75
CA LYS A 127 -9.18 16.40 1.90
C LYS A 127 -10.63 16.09 2.30
N HIS A 128 -11.12 14.91 1.92
CA HIS A 128 -12.44 14.42 2.30
C HIS A 128 -12.30 13.51 3.53
N LEU A 129 -12.81 13.96 4.68
CA LEU A 129 -12.70 13.24 5.96
C LEU A 129 -13.72 12.09 6.12
N GLY A 130 -14.67 12.00 5.20
CA GLY A 130 -15.69 10.95 5.18
C GLY A 130 -15.35 9.85 4.20
N LYS A 131 -16.06 8.72 4.31
CA LYS A 131 -15.91 7.60 3.38
C LYS A 131 -16.30 7.97 1.94
N ASP A 132 -17.28 8.87 1.80
CA ASP A 132 -17.88 9.26 0.52
C ASP A 132 -17.09 10.40 -0.15
N LYS A 133 -17.10 10.41 -1.49
CA LYS A 133 -16.42 11.43 -2.33
C LYS A 133 -14.88 11.43 -2.27
N GLY A 134 -14.27 10.37 -1.73
CA GLY A 134 -12.83 10.14 -1.87
C GLY A 134 -12.40 10.14 -3.34
N GLU A 135 -11.31 10.83 -3.65
CA GLU A 135 -10.68 10.80 -4.97
C GLU A 135 -9.27 10.21 -4.83
N ASN A 136 -8.76 9.55 -5.87
CA ASN A 136 -7.41 8.97 -5.93
C ASN A 136 -7.08 7.97 -4.80
N PHE A 137 -7.41 6.70 -5.03
CA PHE A 137 -7.17 5.63 -4.07
C PHE A 137 -5.86 4.85 -4.32
N GLY A 138 -5.16 5.14 -5.42
CA GLY A 138 -3.87 4.52 -5.76
C GLY A 138 -2.73 5.10 -4.94
N MET A 139 -1.62 4.39 -4.88
CA MET A 139 -0.48 4.73 -4.02
C MET A 139 0.75 5.13 -4.83
N LEU A 140 1.28 4.22 -5.65
CA LEU A 140 2.49 4.45 -6.43
C LEU A 140 2.18 5.05 -7.80
N ILE A 141 1.00 4.77 -8.35
CA ILE A 141 0.55 5.25 -9.65
C ILE A 141 -0.63 6.19 -9.45
N VAL A 142 -0.38 7.49 -9.66
CA VAL A 142 -1.40 8.54 -9.49
C VAL A 142 -1.67 9.25 -10.82
N PRO A 143 -2.85 9.87 -11.01
CA PRO A 143 -3.20 10.52 -12.27
C PRO A 143 -2.20 11.59 -12.71
N PHE A 144 -1.92 11.66 -14.01
CA PHE A 144 -0.89 12.55 -14.57
C PHE A 144 -1.06 14.04 -14.21
N LYS A 145 -2.30 14.48 -13.96
CA LYS A 145 -2.63 15.86 -13.55
C LYS A 145 -1.87 16.32 -12.29
N TYR A 146 -1.39 15.40 -11.45
CA TYR A 146 -0.70 15.72 -10.21
C TYR A 146 0.81 15.96 -10.37
N PHE A 147 1.44 15.49 -11.45
CA PHE A 147 2.88 15.65 -11.70
C PHE A 147 3.26 17.01 -12.30
N LYS A 148 2.36 18.01 -12.27
CA LYS A 148 2.62 19.35 -12.81
C LYS A 148 3.64 20.13 -11.99
#